data_AF-X1D848-F1
#
_entry.id   AF-X1D848-F1
#
_cell.length_a   1.000
_cell.length_b   1.000
_cell.length_c   1.000
_cell.angle_alpha   90.00
_cell.angle_beta   90.00
_cell.angle_gamma   90.00
#
_symmetry.space_group_name_H-M   'P 1'
#
loop_
_entity.id
_entity.type
_entity.pdbx_description
1 polymer ?
#
loop_
_entity_poly.entity_id
_entity_poly.type
_entity_poly.pdbx_seq_one_letter_code
_entity_poly.pdbx_strand_id
1 'polypeptide(L)'
;MKMKSKKAITLLVLTTLLMALIPIMPVSAATITVGSDGDDYTTITLAIAGAIAGDTIVVDDGPYTEDLTIDKSLTLEASGAVTIIGNHKILASDVTIDGFTLKETADFRIIWVDSSGSAIDGVTIT
;
A
#
# COMPACT_ATOMS: atom_id res chain seq x y z
N MET A 1 -56.00 1.45 -12.52
CA MET A 1 -54.58 1.29 -12.12
C MET A 1 -53.69 1.46 -13.35
N LYS A 2 -53.34 2.70 -13.74
CA LYS A 2 -52.54 3.00 -14.94
C LYS A 2 -51.32 3.83 -14.55
N MET A 3 -50.20 3.60 -15.24
CA MET A 3 -48.94 4.36 -15.23
C MET A 3 -47.87 4.16 -14.14
N LYS A 4 -48.10 3.49 -13.00
CA LYS A 4 -47.02 3.37 -11.97
C LYS A 4 -45.85 2.46 -12.39
N SER A 5 -46.12 1.33 -13.07
CA SER A 5 -45.07 0.37 -13.48
C SER A 5 -44.24 0.81 -14.68
N LYS A 6 -44.86 1.46 -15.69
CA LYS A 6 -44.13 1.92 -16.89
C LYS A 6 -43.11 3.01 -16.58
N LYS A 7 -43.46 3.99 -15.72
CA LYS A 7 -42.52 5.04 -15.27
C LYS A 7 -41.38 4.46 -14.44
N ALA A 8 -41.66 3.47 -13.58
CA ALA A 8 -40.65 2.78 -12.79
C ALA A 8 -39.67 2.00 -13.68
N ILE A 9 -40.17 1.30 -14.71
CA ILE A 9 -39.33 0.58 -15.69
C ILE A 9 -38.48 1.56 -16.50
N THR A 10 -39.05 2.66 -16.98
CA THR A 10 -38.28 3.69 -17.72
C THR A 10 -37.20 4.33 -16.84
N LEU A 11 -37.50 4.62 -15.57
CA LEU A 11 -36.52 5.17 -14.64
C LEU A 11 -35.39 4.17 -14.35
N LEU A 12 -35.72 2.89 -14.18
CA LEU A 12 -34.76 1.82 -13.93
C LEU A 12 -33.82 1.60 -15.13
N VAL A 13 -34.36 1.63 -16.35
CA VAL A 13 -33.57 1.54 -17.60
C VAL A 13 -32.69 2.78 -17.79
N LEU A 14 -33.18 3.97 -17.42
CA LEU A 14 -32.38 5.20 -17.52
C LEU A 14 -31.24 5.22 -16.50
N THR A 15 -31.46 4.72 -15.27
CA THR A 15 -30.40 4.63 -14.27
C THR A 15 -29.34 3.60 -14.61
N THR A 16 -29.72 2.44 -15.17
CA THR A 16 -28.73 1.44 -15.60
C THR A 16 -27.94 1.90 -16.81
N LEU A 17 -28.56 2.62 -17.75
CA LEU A 17 -27.88 3.25 -18.89
C LEU A 17 -26.92 4.37 -18.44
N LEU A 18 -27.27 5.11 -17.37
CA LEU A 18 -26.42 6.14 -16.80
C LEU A 18 -25.19 5.55 -16.06
N MET A 19 -25.35 4.39 -15.41
CA MET A 19 -24.24 3.66 -14.78
C MET A 19 -23.31 2.99 -15.82
N ALA A 20 -23.84 2.60 -16.99
CA ALA A 20 -23.05 2.04 -18.09
C ALA A 20 -22.14 3.07 -18.80
N LEU A 21 -22.34 4.37 -18.54
CA LEU A 21 -21.52 5.45 -19.09
C LEU A 21 -20.38 5.90 -18.15
N ILE A 22 -20.23 5.26 -16.98
CA ILE A 22 -19.12 5.56 -16.08
C ILE A 22 -17.87 4.88 -16.69
N PRO A 23 -16.83 5.63 -17.09
CA PRO A 23 -15.59 5.02 -17.55
C PRO A 23 -14.99 4.21 -16.40
N ILE A 24 -14.73 2.93 -16.64
CA ILE A 24 -13.97 2.07 -15.74
C ILE A 24 -12.51 2.50 -15.89
N MET A 25 -12.07 3.49 -15.12
CA MET A 25 -10.67 3.89 -15.11
C MET A 25 -9.87 2.71 -14.57
N PRO A 26 -8.81 2.23 -15.25
CA PRO A 26 -7.93 1.25 -14.65
C PRO A 26 -7.28 1.89 -13.43
N VAL A 27 -7.44 1.28 -12.25
CA VAL A 27 -6.56 1.55 -11.12
C VAL A 27 -5.21 0.97 -11.50
N SER A 28 -4.27 1.84 -11.89
CA SER A 28 -2.85 1.49 -11.93
C SER A 28 -2.32 1.63 -10.51
N ALA A 29 -1.44 0.71 -10.11
CA ALA A 29 -0.58 0.92 -8.96
C ALA A 29 0.15 2.26 -9.12
N ALA A 30 0.10 3.09 -8.09
CA ALA A 30 0.88 4.32 -8.03
C ALA A 30 2.28 4.02 -7.45
N THR A 31 3.24 4.87 -7.81
CA THR A 31 4.53 4.94 -7.11
C THR A 31 4.45 6.09 -6.13
N ILE A 32 4.75 5.80 -4.86
CA ILE A 32 4.81 6.76 -3.76
C ILE A 32 6.26 6.88 -3.31
N THR A 33 6.80 8.08 -3.18
CA THR A 33 8.18 8.27 -2.72
C THR A 33 8.27 8.66 -1.24
N VAL A 34 9.31 8.16 -0.58
CA VAL A 34 9.61 8.47 0.82
C VAL A 34 11.04 8.94 0.94
N GLY A 35 11.24 10.15 1.44
CA GLY A 35 12.58 10.73 1.52
C GLY A 35 12.59 12.14 2.09
N SER A 36 13.19 13.06 1.33
CA SER A 36 13.45 14.45 1.75
C SER A 36 12.46 15.43 1.11
N ASP A 37 12.72 16.74 1.24
CA ASP A 37 11.84 17.78 0.71
C ASP A 37 11.68 17.64 -0.82
N GLY A 38 10.51 17.17 -1.26
CA GLY A 38 10.20 16.88 -2.66
C GLY A 38 9.51 15.54 -2.88
N ASP A 39 9.63 14.63 -1.91
CA ASP A 39 8.93 13.34 -1.90
C ASP A 39 7.49 13.45 -1.40
N ASP A 40 6.67 12.44 -1.71
CA ASP A 40 5.27 12.40 -1.30
C ASP A 40 5.13 12.38 0.23
N TYR A 41 6.04 11.66 0.90
CA TYR A 41 6.10 11.55 2.36
C TYR A 41 7.54 11.61 2.88
N THR A 42 7.68 12.01 4.13
CA THR A 42 8.97 12.01 4.84
C THR A 42 9.17 10.78 5.73
N THR A 43 8.12 9.97 5.92
CA THR A 43 8.17 8.73 6.73
C THR A 43 7.50 7.58 6.00
N ILE A 44 7.99 6.35 6.23
CA ILE A 44 7.45 5.15 5.57
C ILE A 44 6.06 4.85 6.15
N THR A 45 5.85 5.09 7.44
CA THR A 45 4.55 4.94 8.10
C THR A 45 3.44 5.78 7.46
N LEU A 46 3.73 7.04 7.10
CA LEU A 46 2.76 7.91 6.43
C LEU A 46 2.50 7.47 4.98
N ALA A 47 3.54 7.02 4.28
CA ALA A 47 3.38 6.45 2.94
C ALA A 47 2.51 5.19 2.95
N ILE A 48 2.73 4.27 3.91
CA ILE A 48 1.87 3.08 4.08
C ILE A 48 0.43 3.51 4.37
N ALA A 49 0.22 4.52 5.22
CA ALA A 49 -1.12 5.02 5.52
C ALA A 49 -1.82 5.61 4.29
N GLY A 50 -1.08 6.36 3.46
CA GLY A 50 -1.57 7.00 2.24
C GLY A 50 -1.71 6.07 1.03
N ALA A 51 -0.98 4.95 1.00
CA ALA A 51 -1.02 3.97 -0.09
C ALA A 51 -2.37 3.28 -0.19
N ILE A 52 -2.73 2.88 -1.41
CA ILE A 52 -3.80 1.93 -1.70
C ILE A 52 -3.20 0.56 -2.07
N ALA A 53 -4.03 -0.47 -2.02
CA ALA A 53 -3.58 -1.82 -2.35
C ALA A 53 -3.07 -1.90 -3.81
N GLY A 54 -1.87 -2.45 -3.98
CA GLY A 54 -1.15 -2.57 -5.24
C GLY A 54 -0.06 -1.53 -5.44
N ASP A 55 -0.02 -0.45 -4.66
CA ASP A 55 0.98 0.61 -4.81
C ASP A 55 2.42 0.12 -4.54
N THR A 56 3.38 0.87 -5.07
CA THR A 56 4.81 0.72 -4.78
C THR A 56 5.29 1.93 -4.00
N ILE A 57 5.84 1.70 -2.81
CA ILE A 57 6.50 2.71 -1.99
C ILE A 57 8.00 2.57 -2.21
N VAL A 58 8.61 3.60 -2.80
CA VAL A 58 10.05 3.70 -3.02
C VAL A 58 10.65 4.58 -1.93
N VAL A 59 11.59 4.04 -1.17
CA VAL A 59 12.21 4.72 -0.04
C VAL A 59 13.65 5.10 -0.37
N ASP A 60 13.93 6.39 -0.28
CA ASP A 60 15.26 6.97 -0.51
C ASP A 60 16.23 6.67 0.63
N ASP A 61 17.52 6.85 0.34
CA ASP A 61 18.60 6.48 1.23
C ASP A 61 18.52 7.23 2.57
N GLY A 62 18.63 6.49 3.67
CA GLY A 62 18.57 7.09 4.99
C GLY A 62 18.21 6.14 6.13
N PRO A 63 18.42 6.60 7.38
CA PRO A 63 17.91 5.93 8.55
C PRO A 63 16.45 6.36 8.82
N TYR A 64 15.59 5.38 9.06
CA TYR A 64 14.21 5.59 9.44
C TYR A 64 13.98 4.95 10.81
N THR A 65 13.69 5.75 11.83
CA THR A 65 13.36 5.24 13.18
C THR A 65 11.86 5.22 13.36
N GLU A 66 11.23 4.11 13.01
CA GLU A 66 9.78 3.95 13.05
C GLU A 66 9.36 2.48 13.08
N ASP A 67 8.23 2.23 13.74
CA ASP A 67 7.58 0.93 13.75
C ASP A 67 6.65 0.80 12.54
N LEU A 68 6.84 -0.26 11.75
CA LEU A 68 6.05 -0.50 10.54
C LEU A 68 4.95 -1.51 10.80
N THR A 69 3.73 -1.16 10.40
CA THR A 69 2.62 -2.11 10.25
C THR A 69 2.13 -2.02 8.81
N ILE A 70 2.38 -3.07 8.02
CA ILE A 70 1.97 -3.17 6.62
C ILE A 70 0.69 -3.99 6.56
N ASP A 71 -0.44 -3.30 6.40
CA ASP A 71 -1.80 -3.83 6.43
C ASP A 71 -2.51 -3.77 5.07
N LYS A 72 -1.76 -3.50 4.00
CA LYS A 72 -2.21 -3.48 2.60
C LYS A 72 -1.25 -4.30 1.75
N SER A 73 -1.77 -4.92 0.68
CA SER A 73 -0.91 -5.51 -0.36
C SER A 73 -0.20 -4.35 -1.08
N LEU A 74 1.13 -4.33 -1.01
CA LEU A 74 1.96 -3.29 -1.63
C LEU A 74 3.40 -3.79 -1.80
N THR A 75 4.16 -3.07 -2.61
CA THR A 75 5.62 -3.23 -2.68
C THR A 75 6.27 -2.12 -1.89
N LEU A 76 7.21 -2.46 -1.01
CA LEU A 76 8.08 -1.54 -0.31
C LEU A 76 9.51 -1.81 -0.80
N GLU A 77 10.12 -0.83 -1.44
CA GLU A 77 11.39 -0.96 -2.16
C GLU A 77 12.36 0.13 -1.70
N ALA A 78 13.60 -0.27 -1.36
CA ALA A 78 14.67 0.67 -1.10
C ALA A 78 15.34 1.12 -2.41
N SER A 79 15.42 2.43 -2.67
CA SER A 79 16.15 2.98 -3.83
C SER A 79 17.66 3.03 -3.61
N GLY A 80 18.11 2.85 -2.35
CA GLY A 80 19.51 2.90 -1.94
C GLY A 80 19.76 2.27 -0.58
N ALA A 81 20.70 2.84 0.18
CA ALA A 81 21.06 2.32 1.50
C ALA A 81 20.04 2.77 2.57
N VAL A 82 18.98 1.97 2.75
CA VAL A 82 17.93 2.26 3.73
C VAL A 82 18.06 1.38 4.96
N THR A 83 18.11 1.99 6.14
CA THR A 83 18.09 1.26 7.42
C THR A 83 16.86 1.64 8.20
N ILE A 84 16.01 0.66 8.53
CA ILE A 84 14.83 0.87 9.36
C ILE A 84 15.11 0.32 10.75
N ILE A 85 14.91 1.16 11.77
CA ILE A 85 15.12 0.86 13.17
C ILE A 85 13.75 0.86 13.84
N GLY A 86 13.22 -0.32 14.12
CA GLY A 86 11.85 -0.45 14.64
C GLY A 86 11.36 -1.88 14.65
N ASN A 87 10.10 -2.04 15.05
CA ASN A 87 9.35 -3.27 14.92
C ASN A 87 8.66 -3.31 13.55
N HIS A 88 8.77 -4.44 12.84
CA HIS A 88 8.16 -4.57 11.52
C HIS A 88 7.10 -5.68 11.52
N LYS A 89 5.86 -5.33 11.18
CA LYS A 89 4.73 -6.27 11.10
C LYS A 89 4.15 -6.27 9.69
N ILE A 90 4.14 -7.43 9.05
CA ILE A 90 3.45 -7.67 7.79
C ILE A 90 2.17 -8.44 8.10
N LEU A 91 1.02 -7.80 7.91
CA LEU A 91 -0.30 -8.35 8.21
C LEU A 91 -1.15 -8.59 6.95
N ALA A 92 -0.84 -7.89 5.85
CA ALA A 92 -1.50 -8.11 4.57
C ALA A 92 -0.77 -9.15 3.72
N SER A 93 -1.56 -9.91 2.95
CA SER A 93 -1.06 -10.79 1.90
C SER A 93 -0.46 -10.01 0.73
N ASP A 94 0.38 -10.70 -0.04
CA ASP A 94 0.97 -10.18 -1.27
C ASP A 94 1.71 -8.86 -1.03
N VAL A 95 2.57 -8.85 0.00
CA VAL A 95 3.50 -7.76 0.31
C VAL A 95 4.90 -8.13 -0.16
N THR A 96 5.57 -7.22 -0.84
CA THR A 96 6.99 -7.34 -1.15
C THR A 96 7.79 -6.33 -0.34
N ILE A 97 8.84 -6.78 0.36
CA ILE A 97 9.84 -5.91 0.97
C ILE A 97 11.17 -6.21 0.30
N ASP A 98 11.81 -5.19 -0.28
CA ASP A 98 13.06 -5.35 -1.03
C ASP A 98 14.15 -4.32 -0.65
N GLY A 99 15.37 -4.81 -0.42
CA GLY A 99 16.58 -3.98 -0.34
C GLY A 99 16.86 -3.28 0.99
N PHE A 100 16.11 -3.57 2.06
CA PHE A 100 16.26 -2.88 3.35
C PHE A 100 17.28 -3.54 4.30
N THR A 101 17.94 -2.73 5.11
CA THR A 101 18.53 -3.19 6.38
C THR A 101 17.51 -2.98 7.50
N LEU A 102 17.12 -4.05 8.19
CA LEU A 102 16.24 -3.97 9.35
C LEU A 102 17.07 -4.19 10.61
N LYS A 103 16.94 -3.27 11.56
CA LYS A 103 17.75 -3.25 12.77
C LYS A 103 16.90 -3.50 14.01
N GLU A 104 17.42 -4.34 14.89
CA GLU A 104 16.79 -4.70 16.15
C GLU A 104 16.49 -3.48 17.05
N THR A 105 15.27 -3.47 17.57
CA THR A 105 14.93 -2.80 18.83
C THR A 105 14.82 -3.88 19.90
N ALA A 106 14.81 -3.54 21.20
CA ALA A 106 14.92 -4.49 22.32
C ALA A 106 13.89 -5.68 22.38
N ASP A 107 13.03 -5.82 21.37
CA ASP A 107 12.12 -6.94 21.12
C ASP A 107 12.80 -8.16 20.45
N PHE A 108 12.35 -9.36 20.84
CA PHE A 108 12.88 -10.64 20.35
C PHE A 108 12.65 -10.93 18.86
N ARG A 109 11.98 -10.04 18.11
CA ARG A 109 11.67 -10.21 16.69
C ARG A 109 11.78 -8.88 15.96
N ILE A 110 12.60 -8.87 14.92
CA ILE A 110 12.76 -7.71 14.03
C ILE A 110 11.59 -7.63 13.05
N ILE A 111 11.14 -8.79 12.55
CA ILE A 111 10.04 -8.89 11.62
C ILE A 111 9.04 -9.98 12.03
N TRP A 112 7.76 -9.63 12.03
CA TRP A 112 6.63 -10.53 12.21
C TRP A 112 5.83 -10.60 10.92
N VAL A 113 5.69 -11.80 10.35
CA VAL A 113 4.94 -12.03 9.12
C VAL A 113 3.74 -12.91 9.44
N ASP A 114 2.54 -12.32 9.35
CA ASP A 114 1.25 -13.00 9.45
C ASP A 114 0.46 -12.72 8.16
N SER A 115 0.97 -13.26 7.05
CA SER A 115 0.46 -13.02 5.71
C SER A 115 0.71 -14.22 4.79
N SER A 116 0.02 -14.26 3.66
CA SER A 116 0.24 -15.24 2.59
C SER A 116 0.79 -14.57 1.34
N GLY A 117 1.64 -15.25 0.57
CA GLY A 117 2.12 -14.74 -0.72
C GLY A 117 3.14 -13.61 -0.63
N SER A 118 3.54 -13.20 0.58
CA SER A 118 4.50 -12.13 0.80
C SER A 118 5.94 -12.60 0.54
N ALA A 119 6.74 -11.70 -0.02
CA ALA A 119 8.16 -11.89 -0.30
C ALA A 119 9.00 -10.89 0.49
N ILE A 120 10.11 -11.37 1.07
CA ILE A 120 11.13 -10.54 1.71
C ILE A 120 12.42 -10.88 0.99
N ASP A 121 12.85 -9.99 0.10
CA ASP A 121 14.04 -10.16 -0.76
C ASP A 121 15.07 -9.07 -0.47
N GLY A 122 16.35 -9.35 -0.69
CA GLY A 122 17.42 -8.36 -0.49
C GLY A 122 17.56 -7.79 0.93
N VAL A 123 16.84 -8.33 1.94
CA VAL A 123 16.84 -7.79 3.30
C VAL A 123 18.01 -8.28 4.13
N THR A 124 18.70 -7.34 4.78
CA THR A 124 19.74 -7.62 5.78
C THR A 124 19.21 -7.38 7.19
N ILE A 125 19.48 -8.29 8.12
CA ILE A 125 19.10 -8.19 9.53
C ILE A 125 20.35 -7.91 10.36
N THR A 126 20.34 -6.86 11.18
CA THR A 126 21.51 -6.42 11.99
C THR A 126 21.18 -6.08 13.43
#